data_AF-A0A7C1TVJ4-F1
#
_entry.id   AF-A0A7C1TVJ4-F1
#
_cell.length_a   1.000
_cell.length_b   1.000
_cell.length_c   1.000
_cell.angle_alpha   90.00
_cell.angle_beta   90.00
_cell.angle_gamma   90.00
#
_symmetry.space_group_name_H-M   'P 1'
#
loop_
_entity.id
_entity.type
_entity.pdbx_description
1 polymer ?
#
loop_
_entity_poly.entity_id
_entity_poly.type
_entity_poly.pdbx_seq_one_letter_code
_entity_poly.pdbx_strand_id
1 'polypeptide(L)'
;MMKIVINKIFEFGIRLLLVFYGMADLIGIIWYLESIYVSDLIQGLAFLISALFVGLIPTSIFQPNKRIIIYISVAMLGIVSSGYMAAQYIFSEYRGWYDIGEQLLLMACFIYMIVKTKMSPVDRPEPTNPNKPA
;
A
#
# COMPACT_ATOMS: atom_id res chain seq x y z
N MET A 1 15.16 7.66 21.47
CA MET A 1 14.73 6.24 21.53
C MET A 1 13.22 6.08 21.33
N MET A 2 12.37 6.74 22.12
CA MET A 2 10.90 6.62 22.04
C MET A 2 10.29 6.95 20.65
N LYS A 3 10.77 8.00 19.98
CA LYS A 3 10.34 8.36 18.60
C LYS A 3 10.62 7.25 17.57
N ILE A 4 11.73 6.52 17.71
CA ILE A 4 12.12 5.44 16.81
C ILE A 4 11.20 4.23 17.01
N VAL A 5 10.86 3.93 18.27
CA VAL A 5 9.95 2.83 18.62
C VAL A 5 8.54 3.09 18.09
N ILE A 6 8.00 4.30 18.29
CA ILE A 6 6.67 4.69 17.78
C ILE A 6 6.61 4.56 16.26
N ASN A 7 7.63 5.01 15.54
CA ASN A 7 7.69 4.90 14.08
C ASN A 7 7.73 3.45 13.58
N LYS A 8 8.33 2.53 14.33
CA LYS A 8 8.36 1.09 14.00
C LYS A 8 7.02 0.42 14.31
N ILE A 9 6.41 0.76 15.45
CA ILE A 9 5.07 0.27 15.81
C ILE A 9 4.02 0.72 14.79
N PHE A 10 4.07 2.00 14.38
CA PHE A 10 3.14 2.52 13.39
C PHE A 10 3.32 1.86 12.03
N GLU A 11 4.57 1.63 11.58
CA GLU A 11 4.83 0.88 10.35
C GLU A 11 4.34 -0.55 10.44
N PHE A 12 4.59 -1.23 11.55
CA PHE A 12 4.05 -2.56 11.78
C PHE A 12 2.52 -2.56 11.71
N GLY A 13 1.86 -1.57 12.32
CA GLY A 13 0.41 -1.40 12.27
C GLY A 13 -0.13 -1.21 10.85
N ILE A 14 0.49 -0.32 10.05
CA ILE A 14 0.10 -0.11 8.65
C ILE A 14 0.29 -1.39 7.82
N ARG A 15 1.39 -2.12 8.03
CA ARG A 15 1.64 -3.36 7.30
C ARG A 15 0.68 -4.47 7.71
N LEU A 16 0.35 -4.55 8.99
CA LEU A 16 -0.65 -5.48 9.50
C LEU A 16 -2.05 -5.16 8.95
N LEU A 17 -2.43 -3.87 8.86
CA LEU A 17 -3.66 -3.42 8.23
C LEU A 17 -3.73 -3.89 6.76
N LEU A 18 -2.65 -3.74 5.99
CA LEU A 18 -2.58 -4.21 4.60
C LEU A 18 -2.73 -5.73 4.50
N VAL A 19 -2.15 -6.50 5.44
CA VAL A 19 -2.33 -7.96 5.49
C VAL A 19 -3.79 -8.32 5.74
N PHE A 20 -4.43 -7.70 6.75
CA PHE A 20 -5.84 -7.94 7.03
C PHE A 20 -6.74 -7.58 5.85
N TYR A 21 -6.46 -6.47 5.19
CA TYR A 21 -7.17 -6.04 3.99
C TYR A 21 -7.05 -7.09 2.88
N GLY A 22 -5.83 -7.52 2.56
CA GLY A 22 -5.62 -8.58 1.57
C GLY A 22 -6.34 -9.88 1.94
N MET A 23 -6.32 -10.29 3.20
CA MET A 23 -7.04 -11.49 3.63
C MET A 23 -8.57 -11.32 3.51
N ALA A 24 -9.10 -10.13 3.76
CA ALA A 24 -10.53 -9.84 3.60
C ALA A 24 -10.96 -9.93 2.12
N ASP A 25 -10.18 -9.31 1.22
CA ASP A 25 -10.40 -9.41 -0.24
C ASP A 25 -10.34 -10.88 -0.71
N LEU A 26 -9.40 -11.67 -0.20
CA LEU A 26 -9.30 -13.10 -0.53
C LEU A 26 -10.58 -13.84 -0.14
N ILE A 27 -11.08 -13.63 1.08
CA ILE A 27 -12.31 -14.26 1.56
C ILE A 27 -13.50 -13.81 0.70
N GLY A 28 -13.60 -12.52 0.37
CA GLY A 28 -14.63 -11.99 -0.51
C GLY A 28 -14.61 -12.64 -1.89
N ILE A 29 -13.44 -12.73 -2.52
CA ILE A 29 -13.27 -13.39 -3.83
C ILE A 29 -13.70 -14.86 -3.77
N ILE A 30 -13.29 -15.59 -2.71
CA ILE A 30 -13.67 -17.00 -2.54
C ILE A 30 -15.18 -17.15 -2.36
N TRP A 31 -15.81 -16.28 -1.56
CA TRP A 31 -17.26 -16.36 -1.30
C TRP A 31 -18.13 -15.98 -2.50
N TYR A 32 -17.67 -15.05 -3.33
CA TYR A 32 -18.47 -14.52 -4.44
C TYR A 32 -17.96 -14.97 -5.82
N LEU A 33 -17.09 -15.99 -5.89
CA LEU A 33 -16.40 -16.40 -7.12
C LEU A 33 -17.36 -16.70 -8.29
N GLU A 34 -18.53 -17.26 -8.02
CA GLU A 34 -19.52 -17.63 -9.04
C GLU A 34 -20.40 -16.45 -9.51
N SER A 35 -20.47 -15.38 -8.71
CA SER A 35 -21.36 -14.23 -8.93
C SER A 35 -20.62 -12.92 -9.22
N ILE A 36 -19.29 -12.91 -9.12
CA ILE A 36 -18.47 -11.72 -9.31
C ILE A 36 -18.27 -11.41 -10.78
N TYR A 37 -18.41 -10.15 -11.17
CA TYR A 37 -18.07 -9.71 -12.52
C TYR A 37 -16.56 -9.82 -12.73
N VAL A 38 -16.15 -10.16 -13.96
CA VAL A 38 -14.73 -10.36 -14.30
C VAL A 38 -13.90 -9.09 -14.03
N SER A 39 -14.46 -7.90 -14.25
CA SER A 39 -13.80 -6.62 -13.94
C SER A 39 -13.47 -6.49 -12.45
N ASP A 40 -14.44 -6.83 -11.60
CA ASP A 40 -14.36 -6.68 -10.15
C ASP A 40 -13.44 -7.74 -9.56
N LEU A 41 -13.44 -8.94 -10.15
CA LEU A 41 -12.51 -10.01 -9.81
C LEU A 41 -11.05 -9.62 -10.11
N ILE A 42 -10.78 -9.07 -11.30
CA ILE A 42 -9.43 -8.63 -11.67
C ILE A 42 -8.97 -7.50 -10.75
N GLN A 43 -9.85 -6.55 -10.45
CA GLN A 43 -9.56 -5.45 -9.54
C GLN A 43 -9.27 -5.95 -8.13
N GLY A 44 -10.13 -6.80 -7.58
CA GLY A 44 -9.95 -7.41 -6.26
C GLY A 44 -8.66 -8.23 -6.18
N LEU A 45 -8.32 -9.02 -7.20
CA LEU A 45 -7.06 -9.76 -7.26
C LEU A 45 -5.84 -8.83 -7.29
N ALA A 46 -5.91 -7.72 -8.03
CA ALA A 46 -4.83 -6.74 -8.07
C ALA A 46 -4.59 -6.08 -6.70
N PHE A 47 -5.66 -5.73 -5.98
CA PHE A 47 -5.58 -5.18 -4.62
C PHE A 47 -5.10 -6.21 -3.60
N LEU A 48 -5.66 -7.41 -3.62
CA LEU A 48 -5.24 -8.57 -2.83
C LEU A 48 -3.73 -8.78 -2.93
N ILE A 49 -3.21 -8.94 -4.16
CA ILE A 49 -1.79 -9.21 -4.40
C ILE A 49 -0.94 -8.05 -3.90
N SER A 50 -1.36 -6.81 -4.17
CA SER A 50 -0.61 -5.62 -3.76
C SER A 50 -0.56 -5.46 -2.24
N ALA A 51 -1.69 -5.65 -1.57
CA ALA A 51 -1.81 -5.53 -0.13
C ALA A 51 -1.01 -6.61 0.61
N LEU A 52 -1.10 -7.87 0.17
CA LEU A 52 -0.32 -8.98 0.73
C LEU A 52 1.17 -8.84 0.44
N PHE A 53 1.55 -8.48 -0.79
CA PHE A 53 2.96 -8.29 -1.17
C PHE A 53 3.61 -7.23 -0.28
N VAL A 54 2.95 -6.09 -0.11
CA VAL A 54 3.50 -4.98 0.66
C VAL A 54 3.40 -5.22 2.18
N GLY A 55 2.31 -5.82 2.64
CA GLY A 55 2.08 -6.17 4.03
C GLY A 55 3.05 -7.23 4.55
N LEU A 56 3.27 -8.31 3.79
CA LEU A 56 4.06 -9.47 4.22
C LEU A 56 5.56 -9.34 3.94
N ILE A 57 5.97 -8.79 2.79
CA ILE A 57 7.38 -8.91 2.36
C ILE A 57 8.28 -7.94 3.11
N PRO A 58 9.25 -8.40 3.94
CA PRO A 58 10.10 -7.53 4.73
C PRO A 58 10.75 -6.42 3.89
N THR A 59 10.64 -5.18 4.37
CA THR A 59 11.20 -4.01 3.66
C THR A 59 12.72 -4.11 3.51
N SER A 60 13.41 -4.86 4.37
CA SER A 60 14.86 -5.11 4.28
C SER A 60 15.31 -5.85 3.02
N ILE A 61 14.42 -6.55 2.31
CA ILE A 61 14.77 -7.35 1.12
C ILE A 61 15.02 -6.45 -0.10
N PHE A 62 14.36 -5.30 -0.17
CA PHE A 62 14.44 -4.40 -1.32
C PHE A 62 15.24 -3.14 -1.02
N GLN A 63 16.05 -2.73 -2.00
CA GLN A 63 16.68 -1.41 -2.02
C GLN A 63 15.61 -0.30 -1.93
N PRO A 64 15.86 0.82 -1.23
CA PRO A 64 14.86 1.87 -1.01
C PRO A 64 14.21 2.40 -2.29
N ASN A 65 14.99 2.59 -3.36
CA ASN A 65 14.49 3.07 -4.65
C ASN A 65 13.46 2.10 -5.26
N LYS A 66 13.72 0.79 -5.17
CA LYS A 66 12.80 -0.25 -5.66
C LYS A 66 11.52 -0.30 -4.82
N ARG A 67 11.61 -0.12 -3.50
CA ARG A 67 10.43 -0.03 -2.62
C ARG A 67 9.53 1.14 -2.99
N ILE A 68 10.11 2.32 -3.22
CA ILE A 68 9.36 3.51 -3.61
C ILE A 68 8.61 3.27 -4.91
N ILE A 69 9.25 2.65 -5.92
CA ILE A 69 8.59 2.32 -7.19
C ILE A 69 7.40 1.40 -6.95
N ILE A 70 7.56 0.33 -6.16
CA ILE A 70 6.46 -0.58 -5.82
C ILE A 70 5.30 0.17 -5.16
N TYR A 71 5.57 1.01 -4.16
CA TYR A 71 4.52 1.76 -3.48
C TYR A 71 3.82 2.77 -4.39
N ILE A 72 4.55 3.42 -5.31
CA ILE A 72 3.96 4.31 -6.31
C ILE A 72 3.05 3.52 -7.26
N SER A 73 3.50 2.37 -7.76
CA SER A 73 2.69 1.54 -8.66
C SER A 73 1.37 1.11 -8.02
N VAL A 74 1.42 0.68 -6.76
CA VAL A 74 0.20 0.28 -6.03
C VAL A 74 -0.70 1.49 -5.74
N ALA A 75 -0.12 2.64 -5.36
CA ALA A 75 -0.90 3.86 -5.16
C ALA A 75 -1.60 4.32 -6.45
N MET A 76 -0.94 4.20 -7.61
CA MET A 76 -1.53 4.52 -8.92
C MET A 76 -2.68 3.58 -9.28
N LEU A 77 -2.55 2.27 -8.99
CA LEU A 77 -3.65 1.31 -9.14
C LEU A 77 -4.86 1.70 -8.29
N GLY A 78 -4.61 2.14 -7.05
CA GLY A 78 -5.63 2.72 -6.17
C GLY A 78 -6.33 3.93 -6.79
N ILE A 79 -5.57 4.92 -7.26
CA ILE A 79 -6.12 6.16 -7.86
C ILE A 79 -7.00 5.85 -9.07
N VAL A 80 -6.51 5.02 -10.00
CA VAL A 80 -7.26 4.68 -11.23
C VAL A 80 -8.54 3.92 -10.89
N SER A 81 -8.45 2.96 -9.97
CA SER A 81 -9.59 2.20 -9.46
C SER A 81 -10.64 3.09 -8.81
N SER A 82 -10.21 3.98 -7.92
CA SER A 82 -11.11 4.90 -7.20
C SER A 82 -11.75 5.89 -8.15
N GLY A 83 -11.00 6.40 -9.13
CA GLY A 83 -11.52 7.27 -10.18
C GLY A 83 -12.56 6.55 -11.05
N TYR A 84 -12.31 5.29 -11.41
CA TYR A 84 -13.26 4.48 -12.19
C TYR A 84 -14.56 4.23 -11.40
N MET A 85 -14.46 3.84 -10.13
CA MET A 85 -15.64 3.64 -9.29
C MET A 85 -16.39 4.95 -9.04
N ALA A 86 -15.70 6.04 -8.70
CA ALA A 86 -16.29 7.36 -8.53
C ALA A 86 -17.05 7.82 -9.78
N ALA A 87 -16.50 7.56 -10.97
CA ALA A 87 -17.19 7.82 -12.22
C ALA A 87 -18.48 6.98 -12.32
N GLN A 88 -18.42 5.67 -12.07
CA GLN A 88 -19.63 4.84 -12.06
C GLN A 88 -20.69 5.37 -11.08
N TYR A 89 -20.31 5.72 -9.85
CA TYR A 89 -21.24 6.22 -8.84
C TYR A 89 -21.97 7.51 -9.23
N ILE A 90 -21.28 8.43 -9.90
CA ILE A 90 -21.89 9.68 -10.39
C ILE A 90 -22.92 9.39 -11.49
N PHE A 91 -22.74 8.31 -12.26
CA PHE A 91 -23.62 7.96 -13.38
C PHE A 91 -24.70 6.91 -13.07
N SER A 92 -24.63 6.14 -11.97
CA SER A 92 -25.49 4.96 -11.77
C SER A 92 -26.25 4.82 -10.44
N GLU A 93 -26.29 5.83 -9.56
CA GLU A 93 -26.99 5.78 -8.23
C GLU A 93 -26.63 4.59 -7.32
N TYR A 94 -25.54 3.88 -7.59
CA TYR A 94 -25.06 2.80 -6.74
C TYR A 94 -24.59 3.35 -5.37
N ARG A 95 -25.04 2.78 -4.24
CA ARG A 95 -24.60 3.23 -2.90
C ARG A 95 -23.36 2.46 -2.46
N GLY A 96 -22.17 2.91 -2.86
CA GLY A 96 -20.89 2.28 -2.48
C GLY A 96 -19.83 3.28 -2.00
N TRP A 97 -20.24 4.35 -1.31
CA TRP A 97 -19.31 5.32 -0.72
C TRP A 97 -18.29 4.70 0.25
N TYR A 98 -18.66 3.55 0.85
CA TYR A 98 -17.78 2.78 1.71
C TYR A 98 -16.58 2.21 0.93
N ASP A 99 -16.81 1.68 -0.28
CA ASP A 99 -15.76 1.10 -1.15
C ASP A 99 -14.76 2.17 -1.62
N ILE A 100 -15.23 3.38 -1.90
CA ILE A 100 -14.34 4.52 -2.21
C ILE A 100 -13.48 4.88 -0.99
N GLY A 101 -14.09 4.92 0.20
CA GLY A 101 -13.39 5.22 1.44
C GLY A 101 -12.27 4.21 1.73
N GLU A 102 -12.52 2.93 1.50
CA GLU A 102 -11.54 1.86 1.66
C GLU A 102 -10.36 2.00 0.70
N GLN A 103 -10.62 2.31 -0.58
CA GLN A 103 -9.55 2.53 -1.55
C GLN A 103 -8.72 3.80 -1.25
N LEU A 104 -9.37 4.87 -0.77
CA LEU A 104 -8.67 6.07 -0.33
C LEU A 104 -7.80 5.81 0.91
N LEU A 105 -8.27 4.97 1.84
CA LEU A 105 -7.49 4.55 3.01
C LEU A 105 -6.27 3.71 2.60
N LEU A 106 -6.44 2.77 1.67
CA LEU A 106 -5.33 2.02 1.07
C LEU A 106 -4.30 2.95 0.42
N MET A 107 -4.76 3.91 -0.40
CA MET A 107 -3.89 4.91 -1.01
C MET A 107 -3.11 5.71 0.05
N ALA A 108 -3.78 6.17 1.11
CA ALA A 108 -3.13 6.90 2.20
C ALA A 108 -2.02 6.07 2.87
N CYS A 109 -2.24 4.76 3.05
CA CYS A 109 -1.24 3.84 3.58
C CYS A 109 0.00 3.76 2.67
N PHE A 110 -0.19 3.62 1.35
CA PHE A 110 0.94 3.57 0.41
C PHE A 110 1.68 4.91 0.30
N ILE A 111 0.96 6.04 0.28
CA ILE A 111 1.56 7.37 0.29
C ILE A 111 2.41 7.59 1.56
N TYR A 112 1.89 7.19 2.72
CA TYR A 112 2.64 7.23 3.97
C TYR A 112 3.94 6.44 3.87
N MET A 113 3.90 5.24 3.29
CA MET A 113 5.10 4.40 3.11
C MET A 113 6.12 5.01 2.13
N ILE A 114 5.67 5.70 1.08
CA ILE A 114 6.54 6.47 0.16
C ILE A 114 7.26 7.58 0.92
N VAL A 115 6.51 8.42 1.64
CA VAL A 115 7.05 9.57 2.39
C VAL A 115 8.08 9.10 3.40
N LYS A 116 7.75 8.04 4.17
CA LYS A 116 8.67 7.45 5.14
C LYS A 116 9.94 6.93 4.49
N THR A 117 9.83 6.21 3.38
CA THR A 117 11.00 5.63 2.70
C THR A 117 11.93 6.71 2.16
N LYS A 118 11.40 7.85 1.71
CA LYS A 118 12.21 9.02 1.30
C LYS A 118 12.83 9.78 2.49
N MET A 119 12.17 9.82 3.64
CA MET A 119 12.64 10.54 4.82
C MET A 119 13.61 9.72 5.70
N SER A 120 13.64 8.39 5.56
CA SER A 120 14.58 7.53 6.28
C SER A 120 16.02 7.79 5.81
N PRO A 121 16.93 8.23 6.70
CA PRO A 121 18.31 8.59 6.36
C PRO A 121 19.21 7.34 6.29
N VAL A 122 18.76 6.27 5.62
CA VAL A 122 19.43 4.97 5.69
C VAL A 122 20.55 4.80 4.66
N ASP A 123 20.67 5.64 3.62
CA ASP A 123 21.69 5.44 2.58
C ASP A 123 22.33 6.74 2.07
N ARG A 124 22.72 7.65 2.97
CA ARG A 124 23.83 8.56 2.62
C ARG A 124 25.10 7.91 3.15
N PRO A 125 26.02 7.43 2.31
CA PRO A 125 27.36 7.15 2.79
C PRO A 125 27.82 8.41 3.53
N GLU A 126 28.28 8.26 4.77
CA GLU A 126 28.95 9.36 5.46
C GLU A 126 29.98 9.93 4.47
N PRO A 127 30.01 11.25 4.23
CA PRO A 127 31.09 11.81 3.44
C PRO A 127 32.38 11.33 4.10
N THR A 128 33.17 10.54 3.36
CA THR A 128 34.48 10.07 3.80
C THR A 128 35.26 11.31 4.17
N ASN A 129 35.34 11.60 5.47
CA ASN A 129 36.06 12.76 5.96
C ASN A 129 37.55 12.45 5.71
N PRO A 130 38.22 13.13 4.76
CA PRO A 130 39.62 12.85 4.45
C PRO A 130 40.55 13.19 5.62
N ASN A 131 40.03 13.85 6.67
CA ASN A 131 40.78 14.27 7.86
C ASN A 131 40.47 13.43 9.10
N LYS A 132 39.80 12.27 8.98
CA LYS A 132 39.60 11.39 10.14
C LYS A 132 40.93 10.67 10.41
N PRO A 133 41.60 10.90 11.56
CA PRO A 133 42.81 10.17 11.89
C PRO A 133 42.48 8.68 12.05
N ALA A 134 43.38 7.85 11.52
CA ALA A 134 43.32 6.39 11.59
C ALA A 134 43.41 5.88 13.03
#